data_AF-A0A8J3ITV3-F1
#
_entry.id   AF-A0A8J3ITV3-F1
#
_cell.length_a   1.000
_cell.length_b   1.000
_cell.length_c   1.000
_cell.angle_alpha   90.00
_cell.angle_beta   90.00
_cell.angle_gamma   90.00
#
_symmetry.space_group_name_H-M   'P 1'
#
loop_
_entity.id
_entity.type
_entity.pdbx_description
1 polymer ?
#
loop_
_entity_poly.entity_id
_entity_poly.type
_entity_poly.pdbx_seq_one_letter_code
_entity_poly.pdbx_strand_id
1 'polypeptide(L)'
;MVKYEEWHTLQTRGAVDPGHDEAVEGSLLVGEASVLQFTANQSTYGEDTVFIFPAFHKGERCWVKREEWSAAYGYSAAGIQETVISFEEGVKLFLERSVFEFPIPVEAK
;
A
#
# COMPACT_ATOMS: atom_id res chain seq x y z
N MET A 1 4.54 -3.03 -17.74
CA MET A 1 5.58 -2.01 -17.45
C MET A 1 5.12 -1.26 -16.21
N VAL A 2 5.91 -1.25 -15.14
CA VAL A 2 5.56 -0.52 -13.92
C VAL A 2 6.25 0.84 -13.99
N LYS A 3 5.47 1.91 -14.08
CA LYS A 3 5.97 3.28 -13.95
C LYS A 3 6.05 3.59 -12.45
N TYR A 4 7.11 4.30 -12.05
CA TYR A 4 7.35 4.68 -10.67
C TYR A 4 7.18 6.18 -10.50
N GLU A 5 6.61 6.58 -9.37
CA GLU A 5 6.45 7.96 -8.95
C GLU A 5 7.19 8.19 -7.63
N GLU A 6 7.75 9.38 -7.47
CA GLU A 6 8.43 9.74 -6.22
C GLU A 6 7.39 10.24 -5.20
N TRP A 7 7.37 9.62 -4.03
CA TRP A 7 6.50 9.98 -2.91
C TRP A 7 7.34 10.60 -1.80
N HIS A 8 6.86 11.73 -1.28
CA HIS A 8 7.51 12.46 -0.18
C HIS A 8 6.77 12.33 1.16
N THR A 9 5.53 11.83 1.14
CA THR A 9 4.69 11.64 2.32
C THR A 9 3.90 10.35 2.22
N LEU A 10 3.58 9.75 3.37
CA LEU A 10 2.67 8.62 3.52
C LEU A 10 1.41 9.06 4.24
N GLN A 11 0.25 8.61 3.78
CA GLN A 11 -1.02 8.90 4.43
C GLN A 11 -1.18 8.06 5.71
N THR A 12 -1.62 8.69 6.79
CA THR A 12 -1.87 8.03 8.10
C THR A 12 -3.30 8.30 8.59
N ARG A 13 -4.23 8.53 7.66
CA ARG A 13 -5.58 8.99 7.97
C ARG A 13 -6.43 7.79 8.37
N GLY A 14 -6.65 7.60 9.66
CA GLY A 14 -7.60 6.59 10.15
C GLY A 14 -9.04 6.95 9.79
N ALA A 15 -9.91 5.96 9.73
CA ALA A 15 -11.34 6.14 9.44
C ALA A 15 -12.07 7.04 10.46
N VAL A 16 -11.54 7.10 11.70
CA VAL A 16 -12.11 7.87 12.82
C VAL A 16 -11.21 9.02 13.23
N ASP A 17 -9.89 8.84 13.16
CA ASP A 17 -8.90 9.84 13.56
C ASP A 17 -7.94 10.13 12.40
N PRO A 18 -8.16 11.22 11.64
CA PRO A 18 -7.27 11.61 10.56
C PRO A 18 -5.97 12.19 11.14
N GLY A 19 -4.90 11.40 11.09
CA GLY A 19 -3.54 11.85 11.38
C GLY A 19 -2.97 12.79 10.30
N HIS A 20 -1.81 13.38 10.61
CA HIS A 20 -1.03 14.11 9.61
C HIS A 20 -0.24 13.13 8.75
N ASP A 21 -0.20 13.38 7.44
CA ASP A 21 0.65 12.63 6.53
C ASP A 21 2.11 12.63 7.06
N GLU A 22 2.72 11.44 7.11
CA GLU A 22 4.08 11.25 7.62
C GLU A 22 5.10 11.52 6.53
N ALA A 23 6.11 12.34 6.82
CA ALA A 23 7.19 12.60 5.88
C ALA A 23 8.05 11.35 5.68
N VAL A 24 8.40 11.08 4.42
CA VAL A 24 9.32 9.98 4.09
C VAL A 24 10.75 10.50 4.08
N GLU A 25 11.65 9.83 4.81
CA GLU A 25 13.06 10.16 4.76
C GLU A 25 13.71 9.69 3.46
N GLY A 26 14.27 10.61 2.68
CA GLY A 26 14.95 10.30 1.42
C GLY A 26 13.99 10.07 0.26
N SER A 27 14.45 9.37 -0.78
CA SER A 27 13.62 9.07 -1.97
C SER A 27 12.90 7.73 -1.82
N LEU A 28 11.58 7.78 -1.90
CA LEU A 28 10.70 6.62 -2.01
C LEU A 28 10.07 6.65 -3.41
N LEU A 29 10.38 5.63 -4.21
CA LEU A 29 9.81 5.43 -5.54
C LEU A 29 8.75 4.34 -5.44
N VAL A 30 7.50 4.65 -5.78
CA VAL A 30 6.37 3.72 -5.68
C VAL A 30 5.80 3.45 -7.06
N GLY A 31 5.53 2.19 -7.37
CA GLY A 31 4.87 1.82 -8.62
C GLY A 31 3.45 2.37 -8.68
N GLU A 32 3.04 2.87 -9.85
CA GLU A 32 1.69 3.46 -10.06
C GLU A 32 0.55 2.45 -9.88
N ALA A 33 0.81 1.18 -10.11
CA ALA A 33 -0.18 0.11 -10.03
C ALA A 33 0.12 -0.82 -8.87
N SER A 34 -0.94 -1.17 -8.13
CA SER A 34 -0.86 -2.23 -7.15
C SER A 34 -0.63 -3.56 -7.86
N VAL A 35 0.13 -4.42 -7.20
CA VAL A 35 0.52 -5.74 -7.69
C VAL A 35 -0.19 -6.85 -6.94
N LEU A 36 -0.81 -6.49 -5.81
CA LEU A 36 -1.68 -7.33 -5.03
C LEU A 36 -2.76 -6.45 -4.42
N GLN A 37 -4.00 -6.92 -4.49
CA GLN A 37 -5.16 -6.28 -3.87
C GLN A 37 -6.04 -7.36 -3.24
N PHE A 38 -6.50 -7.13 -2.01
CA PHE A 38 -7.44 -8.03 -1.34
C PHE A 38 -8.24 -7.31 -0.24
N THR A 39 -9.43 -7.83 0.06
CA THR A 39 -10.20 -7.42 1.24
C THR A 39 -9.59 -8.07 2.49
N ALA A 40 -9.21 -7.27 3.47
CA ALA A 40 -8.61 -7.75 4.73
C ALA A 40 -9.66 -7.98 5.81
N ASN A 41 -10.66 -7.11 5.90
CA ASN A 41 -11.71 -7.19 6.89
C ASN A 41 -13.02 -6.66 6.29
N GLN A 42 -14.14 -7.24 6.71
CA GLN A 42 -15.47 -6.83 6.27
C GLN A 42 -16.43 -6.93 7.45
N SER A 43 -17.25 -5.89 7.61
CA SER A 43 -18.27 -5.81 8.64
C SER A 43 -19.55 -5.23 8.07
N THR A 44 -20.60 -5.16 8.90
CA THR A 44 -21.83 -4.43 8.54
C THR A 44 -21.63 -2.93 8.37
N TYR A 45 -20.52 -2.39 8.87
CA TYR A 45 -20.24 -0.95 8.90
C TYR A 45 -19.33 -0.49 7.74
N GLY A 46 -18.69 -1.42 7.05
CA GLY A 46 -17.73 -1.14 6.00
C GLY A 46 -16.69 -2.26 5.85
N GLU A 47 -15.70 -2.00 5.01
CA GLU A 47 -14.65 -2.96 4.68
C GLU A 47 -13.27 -2.29 4.52
N ASP A 48 -12.23 -3.06 4.83
CA ASP A 48 -10.82 -2.71 4.64
C ASP A 48 -10.31 -3.40 3.37
N THR A 49 -9.86 -2.59 2.41
CA THR A 49 -9.16 -3.06 1.21
C THR A 49 -7.67 -2.78 1.34
N VAL A 50 -6.85 -3.79 1.09
CA VAL A 50 -5.39 -3.68 1.12
C VAL A 50 -4.84 -3.73 -0.28
N PHE A 51 -3.95 -2.81 -0.59
CA PHE A 51 -3.20 -2.71 -1.84
C PHE A 51 -1.71 -2.77 -1.53
N ILE A 52 -0.97 -3.56 -2.30
CA ILE A 52 0.50 -3.64 -2.22
C ILE A 52 1.09 -3.08 -3.51
N PHE A 53 1.98 -2.10 -3.37
CA PHE A 53 2.69 -1.46 -4.47
C PHE A 53 4.18 -1.79 -4.40
N PRO A 54 4.83 -2.12 -5.53
CA PRO A 54 6.28 -2.30 -5.55
C PRO A 54 6.95 -0.96 -5.31
N ALA A 55 7.98 -0.94 -4.47
CA ALA A 55 8.66 0.30 -4.14
C ALA A 55 10.18 0.14 -4.03
N PHE A 56 10.88 1.26 -4.12
CA PHE A 56 12.28 1.38 -3.76
C PHE A 56 12.43 2.51 -2.74
N HIS A 57 13.11 2.23 -1.63
CA HIS A 57 13.39 3.23 -0.60
C HIS A 57 14.88 3.20 -0.28
N LYS A 58 15.55 4.36 -0.36
CA LYS A 58 16.99 4.48 -0.11
C LYS A 58 17.85 3.48 -0.93
N GLY A 59 17.39 3.11 -2.13
CA GLY A 59 18.08 2.19 -3.05
C GLY A 59 17.78 0.70 -2.83
N GLU A 60 16.99 0.36 -1.83
CA GLU A 60 16.59 -1.02 -1.52
C GLU A 60 15.17 -1.31 -2.02
N ARG A 61 14.91 -2.57 -2.38
CA ARG A 61 13.57 -3.03 -2.74
C ARG A 61 12.71 -3.11 -1.49
N CYS A 62 11.52 -2.54 -1.57
CA CYS A 62 10.52 -2.61 -0.51
C CYS A 62 9.12 -2.65 -1.13
N TRP A 63 8.09 -2.58 -0.29
CA TRP A 63 6.72 -2.43 -0.74
C TRP A 63 6.05 -1.31 0.02
N VAL A 64 5.08 -0.65 -0.62
CA VAL A 64 4.12 0.20 0.08
C VAL A 64 2.83 -0.59 0.24
N LYS A 65 2.43 -0.81 1.48
CA LYS A 65 1.11 -1.34 1.84
C LYS A 65 0.18 -0.15 2.07
N ARG A 66 -0.90 -0.07 1.29
CA ARG A 66 -1.99 0.87 1.52
C ARG A 66 -3.22 0.12 2.01
N GLU A 67 -3.81 0.59 3.09
CA GLU A 67 -5.05 0.09 3.67
C GLU A 67 -6.10 1.19 3.53
N GLU A 68 -7.19 0.89 2.84
CA GLU A 68 -8.29 1.81 2.60
C GLU A 68 -9.56 1.29 3.28
N TRP A 69 -10.08 2.06 4.23
CA TRP A 69 -11.39 1.80 4.83
C TRP A 69 -12.49 2.50 4.03
N SER A 70 -13.48 1.72 3.61
CA SER A 70 -14.69 2.22 2.95
C SER A 70 -15.93 1.93 3.80
N ALA A 71 -16.65 2.98 4.20
CA ALA A 71 -17.91 2.86 4.90
C ALA A 71 -19.01 2.19 4.05
N ALA A 72 -19.83 1.36 4.69
CA ALA A 72 -21.05 0.83 4.10
C ALA A 72 -22.11 1.95 3.92
N TYR A 73 -23.11 1.70 3.09
CA TYR A 73 -24.21 2.63 2.87
C TYR A 73 -24.87 3.06 4.19
N GLY A 74 -24.98 4.38 4.40
CA GLY A 74 -25.52 4.97 5.62
C GLY A 74 -24.46 5.39 6.66
N TYR A 75 -23.18 5.08 6.43
CA TYR A 75 -22.04 5.55 7.22
C TYR A 75 -21.20 6.54 6.41
N SER A 76 -20.39 7.36 7.08
CA SER A 76 -19.65 8.47 6.45
C SER A 76 -18.16 8.51 6.81
N ALA A 77 -17.57 7.36 7.15
CA ALA A 77 -16.16 7.25 7.50
C ALA A 77 -15.34 6.72 6.31
N ALA A 78 -14.16 7.30 6.09
CA ALA A 78 -13.18 6.80 5.13
C ALA A 78 -11.79 7.07 5.68
N GLY A 79 -10.85 6.17 5.43
CA GLY A 79 -9.48 6.29 5.92
C GLY A 79 -8.51 5.63 4.96
N ILE A 80 -7.31 6.21 4.86
CA ILE A 80 -6.21 5.64 4.10
C ILE A 80 -4.98 5.63 5.00
N GLN A 81 -4.39 4.45 5.16
CA GLN A 81 -3.14 4.25 5.86
C GLN A 81 -2.11 3.63 4.91
N GLU A 82 -0.94 4.25 4.81
CA GLU A 82 0.18 3.80 4.00
C GLU A 82 1.35 3.45 4.89
N THR A 83 2.02 2.35 4.58
CA THR A 83 3.16 1.87 5.37
C THR A 83 4.18 1.23 4.44
N VAL A 84 5.45 1.62 4.60
CA VAL A 84 6.55 0.94 3.92
C VAL A 84 6.84 -0.35 4.67
N ILE A 85 6.79 -1.47 3.98
CA ILE A 85 7.14 -2.79 4.52
C ILE A 85 8.37 -3.34 3.81
N SER A 86 9.13 -4.18 4.51
CA SER A 86 10.31 -4.83 3.97
C SER A 86 9.96 -5.73 2.78
N PHE A 87 10.95 -6.03 1.94
CA PHE A 87 10.77 -6.96 0.84
C PHE A 87 10.26 -8.32 1.34
N GLU A 88 10.84 -8.82 2.43
CA GLU A 88 10.51 -10.09 3.07
C GLU A 88 9.06 -10.12 3.59
N GLU A 89 8.60 -9.04 4.22
CA GLU A 89 7.20 -8.91 4.66
C GLU A 89 6.23 -8.93 3.49
N GLY A 90 6.56 -8.23 2.40
CA GLY A 90 5.76 -8.29 1.18
C GLY A 90 5.69 -9.71 0.61
N VAL A 91 6.83 -10.41 0.50
CA VAL A 91 6.84 -11.81 0.01
C VAL A 91 5.96 -12.71 0.89
N LYS A 92 5.99 -12.56 2.22
CA LYS A 92 5.12 -13.32 3.12
C LYS A 92 3.65 -13.06 2.81
N LEU A 93 3.23 -11.81 2.64
CA LEU A 93 1.86 -11.46 2.27
C LEU A 93 1.42 -12.10 0.96
N PHE A 94 2.30 -12.11 -0.05
CA PHE A 94 2.02 -12.76 -1.33
C PHE A 94 1.79 -14.27 -1.17
N LEU A 95 2.65 -14.95 -0.41
CA LEU A 95 2.53 -16.37 -0.14
C LEU A 95 1.24 -16.71 0.64
N GLU A 96 0.92 -15.93 1.67
CA GLU A 96 -0.33 -16.07 2.44
C GLU A 96 -1.58 -15.93 1.57
N ARG A 97 -1.49 -15.12 0.51
CA ARG A 97 -2.57 -14.90 -0.46
C ARG A 97 -2.48 -15.81 -1.69
N SER A 98 -1.57 -16.79 -1.68
CA SER A 98 -1.36 -17.72 -2.79
C SER A 98 -1.08 -17.03 -4.13
N VAL A 99 -0.41 -15.88 -4.10
CA VAL A 99 0.00 -15.13 -5.29
C VAL A 99 1.48 -15.40 -5.54
N PHE A 100 1.77 -16.07 -6.66
CA PHE A 100 3.12 -16.53 -7.01
C PHE A 100 3.72 -15.79 -8.22
N GLU A 101 2.94 -14.95 -8.88
CA GLU A 101 3.43 -14.08 -9.96
C GLU A 101 3.93 -12.77 -9.36
N PHE A 102 5.26 -12.62 -9.32
CA PHE A 102 5.90 -11.38 -8.90
C PHE A 102 6.14 -10.50 -10.12
N PRO A 103 5.68 -9.24 -10.12
CA PRO A 103 6.04 -8.30 -11.17
C PRO A 103 7.54 -8.03 -11.11
N ILE A 104 8.23 -8.29 -12.22
CA ILE A 104 9.66 -8.03 -12.35
C ILE A 104 9.84 -6.53 -12.64
N PRO A 105 10.55 -5.77 -11.79
CA PRO A 105 10.95 -4.40 -12.11
C PRO A 105 11.87 -4.44 -13.33
N VAL A 106 11.57 -3.64 -14.35
CA VAL A 106 12.47 -3.48 -15.50
C VAL A 106 13.25 -2.18 -15.28
N GLU A 107 14.58 -2.23 -15.38
CA GLU A 107 15.42 -1.03 -15.31
C GLU A 107 14.94 0.03 -16.31
N ALA A 108 14.83 1.28 -15.84
CA ALA A 108 14.56 2.41 -16.73
C ALA A 108 15.77 2.57 -17.67
N LYS A 109 15.53 2.43 -18.98
CA LYS A 109 16.54 2.68 -20.03
C LYS A 109 16.80 4.17 -20.19
#